data_AF-A0A5U3G626-F1
#
_entry.id   AF-A0A5U3G626-F1
#
_cell.length_a   1.000
_cell.length_b   1.000
_cell.length_c   1.000
_cell.angle_alpha   90.00
_cell.angle_beta   90.00
_cell.angle_gamma   90.00
#
_symmetry.space_group_name_H-M   'P 1'
#
loop_
_entity.id
_entity.type
_entity.pdbx_description
1 polymer ?
#
loop_
_entity_poly.entity_id
_entity_poly.type
_entity_poly.pdbx_seq_one_letter_code
_entity_poly.pdbx_strand_id
1 'polypeptide(L)'
;MSQTTITLAFEQWKAQQGATGEPVLLDEFVFANVPGLDPDQPVDRNETLPPAEQIVHRQAVSRKGVVNDNAVVHSVVLGADVGDFSFNWIGLINK
;
A
#
# COMPACT_ATOMS: atom_id res chain seq x y z
N MET A 1 -18.45 -0.20 -0.32
CA MET A 1 -17.47 -0.83 -1.23
C MET A 1 -16.11 -0.25 -0.86
N SER A 2 -15.10 -1.06 -0.53
CA SER A 2 -13.77 -0.51 -0.26
C SER A 2 -13.21 0.10 -1.55
N GLN A 3 -12.77 1.36 -1.47
CA GLN A 3 -12.15 2.05 -2.59
C GLN A 3 -10.64 1.82 -2.55
N THR A 4 -10.03 1.63 -3.72
CA THR A 4 -8.58 1.60 -3.88
C THR A 4 -8.17 2.65 -4.90
N THR A 5 -7.08 3.35 -4.63
CA THR A 5 -6.59 4.41 -5.52
C THR A 5 -5.09 4.31 -5.70
N ILE A 6 -4.60 4.78 -6.84
CA ILE A 6 -3.17 4.98 -7.09
C ILE A 6 -2.84 6.42 -6.73
N THR A 7 -1.91 6.59 -5.79
CA THR A 7 -1.46 7.92 -5.35
C THR A 7 -0.66 8.62 -6.43
N LEU A 8 -0.69 9.95 -6.42
CA LEU A 8 0.11 10.75 -7.34
C LEU A 8 1.62 10.54 -7.13
N ALA A 9 2.02 10.29 -5.88
CA ALA A 9 3.41 9.97 -5.54
C ALA A 9 3.89 8.69 -6.26
N PHE A 10 3.05 7.65 -6.31
CA PHE A 10 3.39 6.43 -7.03
C PHE A 10 3.48 6.66 -8.55
N GLU A 11 2.56 7.44 -9.14
CA GLU A 11 2.61 7.73 -10.58
C GLU A 11 3.89 8.48 -10.97
N GLN A 12 4.28 9.47 -10.17
CA GLN A 12 5.51 10.23 -10.37
C GLN A 12 6.75 9.33 -10.23
N TRP A 13 6.80 8.50 -9.18
CA TRP A 13 7.89 7.56 -8.98
C TRP A 13 7.98 6.54 -10.10
N LYS A 14 6.87 5.94 -10.53
CA LYS A 14 6.81 5.01 -11.66
C LYS A 14 7.34 5.66 -12.94
N ALA A 15 6.96 6.91 -13.23
CA ALA A 15 7.46 7.64 -14.38
C ALA A 15 8.98 7.85 -14.30
N GLN A 16 9.50 8.18 -13.11
CA GLN A 16 10.93 8.32 -12.88
C GLN A 16 11.68 6.99 -13.09
N GLN A 17 11.19 5.89 -12.53
CA GLN A 17 11.75 4.55 -12.72
C GLN A 17 11.78 4.15 -14.20
N GLY A 18 10.71 4.45 -14.94
CA GLY A 18 10.65 4.24 -16.39
C GLY A 18 11.66 5.08 -17.17
N ALA A 19 11.97 6.29 -16.70
CA ALA A 19 12.99 7.15 -17.32
C ALA A 19 14.42 6.68 -17.01
N THR A 20 14.66 6.10 -15.83
CA THR A 20 15.97 5.59 -15.42
C THR A 20 16.22 4.12 -15.79
N GLY A 21 15.18 3.41 -16.25
CA GLY A 21 15.24 1.97 -16.52
C GLY A 21 15.27 1.10 -15.26
N GLU A 22 14.91 1.68 -14.11
CA GLU A 22 14.89 0.98 -12.83
C GLU A 22 13.56 0.24 -12.64
N PRO A 23 13.55 -0.91 -11.92
CA PRO A 23 12.35 -1.70 -11.73
C PRO A 23 11.42 -1.08 -10.68
N VAL A 24 10.12 -1.05 -10.99
CA VAL A 24 9.06 -0.63 -10.06
C VAL A 24 8.77 -1.77 -9.08
N LEU A 25 9.39 -1.74 -7.90
CA LEU A 25 9.29 -2.80 -6.89
C LEU A 25 8.48 -2.36 -5.67
N LEU A 26 7.25 -2.84 -5.54
CA LEU A 26 6.49 -2.73 -4.29
C LEU A 26 6.71 -3.98 -3.43
N ASP A 27 7.14 -3.82 -2.19
CA ASP A 27 7.64 -4.92 -1.35
C ASP A 27 7.16 -4.92 0.10
N GLU A 28 6.50 -3.87 0.57
CA GLU A 28 5.97 -3.78 1.93
C GLU A 28 4.51 -3.33 1.96
N PHE A 29 3.66 -4.13 2.62
CA PHE A 29 2.34 -3.72 3.05
C PHE A 29 2.43 -3.03 4.41
N VAL A 30 1.72 -1.92 4.54
CA VAL A 30 1.61 -1.15 5.77
C VAL A 30 0.14 -1.10 6.18
N PHE A 31 -0.13 -1.45 7.43
CA PHE A 31 -1.44 -1.39 8.06
C PHE A 31 -1.41 -0.31 9.14
N ALA A 32 -2.38 0.60 9.08
CA ALA A 32 -2.48 1.69 10.03
C ALA A 32 -3.91 1.86 10.56
N ASN A 33 -4.00 2.42 11.76
CA ASN A 33 -5.24 2.85 12.38
C ASN A 33 -5.24 4.38 12.51
N VAL A 34 -5.80 5.03 11.50
CA VAL A 34 -5.84 6.49 11.35
C VAL A 34 -7.10 7.02 12.04
N PRO A 35 -7.00 7.82 13.13
CA PRO A 35 -8.15 8.36 13.82
C PRO A 35 -8.97 9.29 12.92
N GLY A 36 -10.29 9.10 12.88
CA GLY A 36 -11.20 9.95 12.11
C GLY A 36 -11.19 9.71 10.60
N LEU A 37 -10.53 8.67 10.11
CA LEU A 37 -10.61 8.27 8.71
C LEU A 37 -12.05 7.83 8.38
N ASP A 38 -12.64 8.48 7.38
CA ASP A 38 -14.00 8.22 6.92
C ASP A 38 -13.96 7.24 5.73
N PRO A 39 -14.42 5.98 5.90
CA PRO A 39 -14.38 4.98 4.82
C PRO A 39 -15.43 5.23 3.72
N ASP A 40 -16.40 6.11 3.95
CA ASP A 40 -17.42 6.45 2.96
C ASP A 40 -16.95 7.56 2.00
N GLN A 41 -15.89 8.29 2.36
CA GLN A 41 -15.29 9.28 1.48
C GLN A 41 -14.35 8.66 0.43
N PRO A 42 -14.23 9.28 -0.76
CA PRO A 42 -13.22 8.88 -1.72
C PRO A 42 -11.81 8.99 -1.14
N VAL A 43 -10.95 8.01 -1.42
CA VAL A 43 -9.54 8.03 -1.00
C VAL A 43 -8.82 9.19 -1.69
N ASP A 44 -8.16 10.05 -0.92
CA ASP A 44 -7.38 11.16 -1.48
C ASP A 44 -6.12 10.62 -2.18
N ARG A 45 -5.92 11.01 -3.44
CA ARG A 45 -4.75 10.59 -4.22
C ARG A 45 -3.46 11.29 -3.79
N ASN A 46 -3.57 12.34 -2.99
CA ASN A 46 -2.43 13.01 -2.35
C ASN A 46 -2.09 12.41 -0.98
N GLU A 47 -2.87 11.43 -0.51
CA GLU A 47 -2.65 10.82 0.79
C GLU A 47 -1.24 10.19 0.85
N THR A 48 -0.55 10.47 1.94
CA THR A 48 0.81 9.97 2.21
C THR A 48 0.77 8.87 3.24
N LEU A 49 1.92 8.25 3.49
CA LEU A 49 2.07 7.30 4.59
C LEU A 49 1.62 7.95 5.92
N PRO A 50 0.74 7.29 6.71
CA PRO A 50 0.36 7.78 8.03
C PRO A 50 1.57 7.92 8.97
N PRO A 51 1.48 8.79 9.99
CA PRO A 51 2.49 8.87 11.04
C PRO A 51 2.80 7.51 11.67
N ALA A 52 4.07 7.29 12.03
CA ALA A 52 4.53 6.01 12.59
C ALA A 52 3.72 5.52 13.82
N GLU A 53 3.20 6.45 14.62
CA GLU A 53 2.36 6.16 15.79
C GLU A 53 1.01 5.50 15.43
N GLN A 54 0.55 5.69 14.20
CA GLN A 54 -0.70 5.11 13.69
C GLN A 54 -0.46 3.78 12.96
N ILE A 55 0.80 3.45 12.67
CA ILE A 55 1.15 2.21 11.97
C ILE A 55 1.14 1.07 12.97
N VAL A 56 0.18 0.18 12.81
CA VAL A 56 -0.04 -0.95 13.72
C VAL A 56 0.68 -2.21 13.24
N HIS A 57 0.93 -2.35 11.93
CA HIS A 57 1.66 -3.49 11.39
C HIS A 57 2.34 -3.19 10.06
N ARG A 58 3.47 -3.86 9.81
CA ARG A 58 4.17 -3.85 8.52
C ARG A 58 4.53 -5.27 8.13
N GLN A 59 4.33 -5.62 6.88
CA GLN A 59 4.56 -6.97 6.41
C GLN A 59 5.13 -6.98 4.99
N ALA A 60 6.17 -7.78 4.78
CA ALA A 60 6.70 -8.00 3.44
C ALA A 60 5.65 -8.67 2.54
N VAL A 61 5.64 -8.28 1.26
CA VAL A 61 4.80 -8.90 0.24
C VAL A 61 5.11 -10.40 0.17
N SER A 62 4.09 -11.24 0.35
CA SER A 62 4.23 -12.71 0.32
C SER A 62 4.29 -13.26 -1.10
N ARG A 63 3.49 -12.73 -2.03
CA ARG A 63 3.55 -13.10 -3.45
C ARG A 63 3.34 -11.88 -4.34
N LYS A 64 4.01 -11.91 -5.49
CA LYS A 64 3.84 -10.98 -6.60
C LYS A 64 3.43 -11.78 -7.82
N GLY A 65 2.45 -11.30 -8.57
CA GLY A 65 1.97 -11.96 -9.79
C GLY A 65 1.61 -10.92 -10.85
N VAL A 66 1.78 -11.31 -12.12
CA VAL A 66 1.30 -10.51 -13.25
C VAL A 66 -0.09 -11.02 -13.62
N VAL A 67 -1.05 -10.13 -13.71
CA VAL A 67 -2.42 -10.45 -14.17
C VAL A 67 -2.49 -10.24 -15.68
N ASN A 68 -1.97 -9.11 -16.17
CA ASN A 68 -1.81 -8.77 -17.59
C ASN A 68 -0.81 -7.61 -17.73
N ASP A 69 -0.61 -7.13 -18.96
CA ASP A 69 0.33 -6.04 -19.28
C ASP A 69 0.11 -4.74 -18.48
N ASN A 70 -1.10 -4.52 -17.98
CA ASN A 70 -1.50 -3.31 -17.26
C ASN A 70 -1.83 -3.56 -15.77
N ALA A 71 -1.72 -4.80 -15.30
CA ALA A 71 -2.16 -5.17 -13.96
C ALA A 71 -1.26 -6.21 -13.32
N VAL A 72 -0.85 -5.93 -12.08
CA VAL A 72 -0.12 -6.84 -11.21
C VAL A 72 -0.92 -7.06 -9.93
N VAL A 73 -0.66 -8.16 -9.26
CA VAL A 73 -1.23 -8.50 -7.96
C VAL A 73 -0.12 -8.67 -6.94
N HIS A 74 -0.33 -8.08 -5.77
CA HIS A 74 0.50 -8.27 -4.59
C HIS A 74 -0.39 -8.88 -3.51
N SER A 75 0.12 -9.89 -2.81
CA SER A 75 -0.57 -10.49 -1.68
C SER A 75 0.30 -10.54 -0.44
N VAL A 76 -0.37 -10.55 0.70
CA VAL A 76 0.24 -10.67 2.01
C VAL A 76 -0.55 -11.65 2.86
N VAL A 77 0.14 -12.46 3.63
CA VAL A 77 -0.46 -13.38 4.61
C VAL A 77 -0.09 -12.89 6.00
N LEU A 78 -1.10 -12.66 6.83
CA LEU A 78 -0.93 -12.38 8.25
C LEU A 78 -1.13 -13.69 9.01
N GLY A 79 -0.04 -14.20 9.59
CA GLY A 79 -0.06 -15.41 10.41
C GLY A 79 -0.61 -15.14 11.81
N ALA A 80 -0.91 -16.22 12.54
CA ALA A 80 -1.39 -16.14 13.91
C ALA A 80 -0.34 -15.59 14.91
N ASP A 81 0.91 -15.50 14.47
CA ASP A 81 2.05 -14.95 15.22
C ASP A 81 2.13 -13.42 15.20
N VAL A 82 1.38 -12.76 14.31
CA VAL A 82 1.38 -11.29 14.20
C VAL A 82 0.68 -10.62 15.40
N GLY A 83 -0.27 -11.31 16.02
CA GLY A 83 -1.07 -10.80 17.14
C GLY A 83 -2.27 -9.96 16.70
N ASP A 84 -2.99 -9.42 17.69
CA ASP A 84 -4.24 -8.71 17.48
C ASP A 84 -4.01 -7.22 17.27
N PHE A 85 -4.61 -6.66 16.21
CA PHE A 85 -4.67 -5.23 15.96
C PHE A 85 -5.91 -4.88 15.16
N SER A 86 -6.30 -3.60 15.21
CA SER A 86 -7.32 -3.04 14.34
C SER A 86 -6.66 -2.05 13.38
N PHE A 87 -7.10 -2.05 12.13
CA PHE A 87 -6.63 -1.12 11.12
C PHE A 87 -7.83 -0.64 10.30
N ASN A 88 -7.72 0.57 9.77
CA ASN A 88 -8.69 1.15 8.83
C ASN A 88 -8.02 1.70 7.56
N TRP A 89 -6.69 1.55 7.47
CA TRP A 89 -5.88 2.01 6.34
C TRP A 89 -4.91 0.91 5.91
N ILE A 90 -4.74 0.74 4.60
CA ILE A 90 -3.76 -0.17 4.00
C ILE A 90 -3.01 0.59 2.90
N GLY A 91 -1.69 0.46 2.91
CA GLY A 91 -0.81 0.94 1.84
C GLY A 91 0.14 -0.14 1.36
N LEU A 92 0.57 -0.02 0.10
CA LEU A 92 1.60 -0.84 -0.50
C LEU A 92 2.72 0.09 -1.00
N ILE A 93 3.92 -0.07 -0.46
CA ILE A 93 5.04 0.86 -0.68
C ILE A 93 6.28 0.13 -1.23
N ASN A 94 7.22 0.93 -1.73
CA ASN A 94 8.61 0.55 -1.95
C ASN A 94 9.44 1.06 -0.77
N LYS A 95 10.14 0.16 -0.07
CA LYS A 95 11.00 0.49 1.09
C LYS A 95 12.36 1.06 0.69
#